data_AF-A0A8H5LS77-F1
#
_entry.id   AF-A0A8H5LS77-F1
#
_cell.length_a   1.000
_cell.length_b   1.000
_cell.length_c   1.000
_cell.angle_alpha   90.00
_cell.angle_beta   90.00
_cell.angle_gamma   90.00
#
_symmetry.space_group_name_H-M   'P 1'
#
loop_
_entity.id
_entity.type
_entity.pdbx_description
1 polymer ?
#
loop_
_entity_poly.entity_id
_entity_poly.type
_entity_poly.pdbx_seq_one_letter_code
_entity_poly.pdbx_strand_id
1 'polypeptide(L)'
;MTMPLQSRISTAAAALDKALEFLQEDGTFDGETSRGTDFLVDLILFEDNSYTGPYLFGELAEFDRITNQTMYQDVIKNSYPRGLRVVQADANLGFRTDIMLLFGRSAAIAYAAYNDSFFLDYATSLWAFGNNYTLSDSDFDGQSDKRSFPLQQDCRGASMSGGTLCRTDKDDPCITSLASGLFLTLSSLLFSATGDDTYLSAAQRSANWISTQTKNDQGLLFEDMSVRQNDTCTPLQDTFIRASDIGLLIEGLSGLVSFSGDSSTKQILRDSVAAAVTNGTVWQNTDNGVITDGGQSTRGAPYLIRALSVAYSLKPTDSESLTDMQDYIEDYVAVQYNAMLDQATSSGSNIYRQDWQGPPTGKFVSGSQTGALQVLIDGILLGTDSGAGTSSTSSPSPPASKSSAPPVGAIVGGVIGGVVFVATGLGLAFFLVRRWRQNKLRYPSGITPFETATQGQQFATSLPCSGKRGVMNGRQTTNQTTVSFPPTQKGLPCSRANQEQPAPEVRPTTVVQAPIQELDITDLARVVYQMLHPQPRSENDDPPAYYQSGRGA
;
A
#
# COMPACT_ATOMS: atom_id res chain seq x y z
N MET A 1 -12.11 10.54 -18.40
CA MET A 1 -12.37 11.42 -17.23
C MET A 1 -12.77 12.82 -17.72
N THR A 2 -13.82 13.46 -17.17
CA THR A 2 -14.36 14.74 -17.71
C THR A 2 -14.06 15.98 -16.87
N MET A 3 -13.61 15.80 -15.62
CA MET A 3 -13.39 16.91 -14.70
C MET A 3 -12.07 17.65 -14.99
N PRO A 4 -12.04 19.01 -15.06
CA PRO A 4 -10.82 19.78 -15.28
C PRO A 4 -9.74 19.52 -14.21
N LEU A 5 -8.46 19.59 -14.60
CA LEU A 5 -7.32 19.37 -13.70
C LEU A 5 -7.42 20.16 -12.39
N GLN A 6 -7.73 21.46 -12.47
CA GLN A 6 -7.83 22.31 -11.29
C GLN A 6 -8.94 21.87 -10.33
N SER A 7 -10.06 21.36 -10.87
CA SER A 7 -11.14 20.80 -10.06
C SER A 7 -10.69 19.52 -9.36
N ARG A 8 -9.93 18.65 -10.03
CA ARG A 8 -9.37 17.43 -9.40
C ARG A 8 -8.41 17.75 -8.26
N ILE A 9 -7.50 18.71 -8.48
CA ILE A 9 -6.60 19.22 -7.44
C ILE A 9 -7.39 19.76 -6.25
N SER A 10 -8.41 20.59 -6.50
CA SER A 10 -9.26 21.15 -5.44
C SER A 10 -10.03 20.10 -4.67
N THR A 11 -10.55 19.06 -5.34
CA THR A 11 -11.28 17.96 -4.70
C THR A 11 -10.35 17.13 -3.80
N ALA A 12 -9.17 16.76 -4.30
CA ALA A 12 -8.20 16.02 -3.50
C ALA A 12 -7.71 16.84 -2.29
N ALA A 13 -7.39 18.12 -2.47
CA ALA A 13 -7.01 19.02 -1.38
C ALA A 13 -8.09 19.11 -0.30
N ALA A 14 -9.35 19.32 -0.70
CA ALA A 14 -10.47 19.41 0.24
C ALA A 14 -10.70 18.10 1.02
N ALA A 15 -10.45 16.95 0.38
CA ALA A 15 -10.50 15.66 1.06
C ALA A 15 -9.34 15.46 2.05
N LEU A 16 -8.14 15.97 1.74
CA LEU A 16 -6.97 15.94 2.64
C LEU A 16 -7.18 16.84 3.85
N ASP A 17 -7.61 18.08 3.64
CA ASP A 17 -7.97 19.00 4.71
C ASP A 17 -9.04 18.39 5.61
N LYS A 18 -10.03 17.71 5.02
CA LYS A 18 -11.05 17.01 5.79
C LYS A 18 -10.48 15.87 6.64
N ALA A 19 -9.48 15.14 6.16
CA ALA A 19 -8.81 14.13 6.97
C ALA A 19 -8.03 14.76 8.14
N LEU A 20 -7.35 15.88 7.88
CA LEU A 20 -6.59 16.61 8.91
C LEU A 20 -7.45 17.15 10.05
N GLU A 21 -8.72 17.49 9.81
CA GLU A 21 -9.66 17.88 10.87
C GLU A 21 -9.89 16.77 11.93
N PHE A 22 -9.66 15.50 11.58
CA PHE A 22 -9.84 14.34 12.46
C PHE A 22 -8.51 13.72 12.92
N LEU A 23 -7.38 14.30 12.52
CA LEU A 23 -6.06 13.86 12.99
C LEU A 23 -5.81 14.44 14.39
N GLN A 24 -5.58 13.55 15.36
CA GLN A 24 -5.29 13.92 16.74
C GLN A 24 -3.89 14.56 16.86
N GLU A 25 -3.66 15.25 17.98
CA GLU A 25 -2.37 15.87 18.27
C GLU A 25 -1.22 14.87 18.38
N ASP A 26 -1.49 13.60 18.68
CA ASP A 26 -0.49 12.54 18.73
C ASP A 26 -0.18 11.93 17.34
N GLY A 27 -0.78 12.46 16.28
CA GLY A 27 -0.57 11.99 14.90
C GLY A 27 -1.32 10.70 14.55
N THR A 28 -2.31 10.30 15.36
CA THR A 28 -3.24 9.19 15.10
C THR A 28 -4.65 9.69 14.83
N PHE A 29 -5.54 8.85 14.30
CA PHE A 29 -6.97 9.17 14.19
C PHE A 29 -7.76 8.73 15.43
N ASP A 30 -8.92 9.36 15.67
CA ASP A 30 -9.82 8.97 16.77
C ASP A 30 -10.23 7.49 16.66
N GLY A 31 -10.02 6.74 17.76
CA GLY A 31 -10.37 5.33 17.86
C GLY A 31 -9.26 4.35 17.47
N GLU A 32 -8.06 4.82 17.07
CA GLU A 32 -6.92 3.93 16.77
C GLU A 32 -6.40 3.18 18.02
N THR A 33 -6.55 3.75 19.22
CA THR A 33 -5.98 3.20 20.48
C THR A 33 -7.02 2.56 21.42
N SER A 34 -8.30 2.63 21.07
CA SER A 34 -9.40 2.26 21.97
C SER A 34 -10.32 1.21 21.35
N ARG A 35 -9.83 -0.03 21.19
CA ARG A 35 -10.70 -1.21 21.06
C ARG A 35 -10.25 -2.34 21.98
N GLY A 36 -11.18 -2.75 22.84
CA GLY A 36 -11.03 -3.86 23.76
C GLY A 36 -11.34 -5.20 23.10
N THR A 37 -10.46 -6.16 23.32
CA THR A 37 -10.64 -7.64 23.34
C THR A 37 -11.35 -8.39 22.21
N ASP A 38 -12.10 -7.79 21.28
CA ASP A 38 -12.69 -8.50 20.13
C ASP A 38 -11.74 -8.52 18.91
N PHE A 39 -10.48 -8.81 19.23
CA PHE A 39 -9.32 -8.81 18.34
C PHE A 39 -9.43 -9.80 17.18
N LEU A 40 -10.27 -10.84 17.28
CA LEU A 40 -10.35 -11.88 16.26
C LEU A 40 -11.24 -11.51 15.06
N VAL A 41 -12.20 -10.60 15.20
CA VAL A 41 -13.03 -10.14 14.07
C VAL A 41 -12.37 -8.96 13.34
N ASP A 42 -11.72 -8.07 14.10
CA ASP A 42 -11.00 -6.91 13.56
C ASP A 42 -9.67 -7.31 12.84
N LEU A 43 -9.01 -8.39 13.28
CA LEU A 43 -7.78 -8.93 12.65
C LEU A 43 -8.06 -9.66 11.32
N ILE A 44 -9.25 -10.25 11.14
CA ILE A 44 -9.61 -11.01 9.93
C ILE A 44 -10.08 -10.10 8.79
N LEU A 45 -10.55 -8.88 9.09
CA LEU A 45 -11.10 -7.95 8.08
C LEU A 45 -10.27 -6.69 7.86
N PHE A 46 -9.07 -6.61 8.45
CA PHE A 46 -8.20 -5.42 8.37
C PHE A 46 -8.97 -4.16 8.74
N GLU A 47 -9.99 -4.29 9.59
CA GLU A 47 -11.05 -3.29 9.70
C GLU A 47 -10.59 -2.00 10.42
N ASP A 48 -9.39 -2.07 10.98
CA ASP A 48 -8.83 -1.08 11.87
C ASP A 48 -8.38 0.21 11.17
N ASN A 49 -8.93 1.30 11.71
CA ASN A 49 -8.44 2.65 11.55
C ASN A 49 -6.96 2.80 12.00
N SER A 50 -6.38 1.82 12.71
CA SER A 50 -5.07 1.89 13.39
C SER A 50 -3.83 2.00 12.50
N TYR A 51 -3.99 2.06 11.18
CA TYR A 51 -2.90 2.21 10.21
C TYR A 51 -3.03 3.48 9.35
N THR A 52 -3.99 4.34 9.67
CA THR A 52 -4.41 5.41 8.75
C THR A 52 -3.52 6.64 8.85
N GLY A 53 -2.90 6.88 10.01
CA GLY A 53 -1.86 7.90 10.18
C GLY A 53 -0.70 7.81 9.18
N PRO A 54 0.09 6.72 9.14
CA PRO A 54 1.20 6.60 8.20
C PRO A 54 0.74 6.65 6.75
N TYR A 55 -0.42 6.07 6.43
CA TYR A 55 -0.98 6.14 5.09
C TYR A 55 -1.30 7.59 4.68
N LEU A 56 -2.00 8.35 5.54
CA LEU A 56 -2.28 9.77 5.33
C LEU A 56 -1.00 10.58 5.10
N PHE A 57 0.06 10.33 5.88
CA PHE A 57 1.33 11.04 5.69
C PHE A 57 1.93 10.83 4.30
N GLY A 58 1.79 9.62 3.74
CA GLY A 58 2.17 9.32 2.36
C GLY A 58 1.32 10.10 1.35
N GLU A 59 0.00 10.12 1.54
CA GLU A 59 -0.95 10.84 0.66
C GLU A 59 -0.71 12.35 0.65
N LEU A 60 -0.49 12.96 1.83
CA LEU A 60 -0.19 14.39 1.95
C LEU A 60 1.09 14.76 1.18
N ALA A 61 2.13 13.95 1.33
CA ALA A 61 3.39 14.13 0.62
C ALA A 61 3.25 13.90 -0.89
N GLU A 62 2.49 12.89 -1.30
CA GLU A 62 2.28 12.55 -2.70
C GLU A 62 1.47 13.63 -3.42
N PHE A 63 0.44 14.18 -2.77
CA PHE A 63 -0.29 15.33 -3.28
C PHE A 63 0.62 16.54 -3.51
N ASP A 64 1.45 16.88 -2.51
CA ASP A 64 2.42 17.97 -2.62
C ASP A 64 3.41 17.70 -3.75
N ARG A 65 3.91 16.46 -3.89
CA ARG A 65 4.81 16.05 -4.98
C ARG A 65 4.18 16.24 -6.35
N ILE A 66 2.96 15.76 -6.55
CA ILE A 66 2.26 15.79 -7.85
C ILE A 66 1.84 17.21 -8.23
N THR A 67 1.48 18.02 -7.23
CA THR A 67 1.06 19.41 -7.45
C THR A 67 2.21 20.42 -7.37
N ASN A 68 3.44 19.94 -7.11
CA ASN A 68 4.65 20.74 -6.91
C ASN A 68 4.46 21.82 -5.81
N GLN A 69 3.95 21.39 -4.67
CA GLN A 69 3.67 22.21 -3.48
C GLN A 69 4.40 21.65 -2.25
N THR A 70 4.33 22.40 -1.15
CA THR A 70 4.89 22.02 0.17
C THR A 70 3.89 22.28 1.29
N MET A 71 2.60 22.28 0.96
CA MET A 71 1.52 22.73 1.84
C MET A 71 1.46 21.91 3.13
N TYR A 72 1.73 20.62 3.04
CA TYR A 72 1.56 19.69 4.15
C TYR A 72 2.88 19.29 4.81
N GLN A 73 4.02 19.77 4.31
CA GLN A 73 5.34 19.38 4.81
C GLN A 73 5.46 19.56 6.34
N ASP A 74 5.10 20.73 6.85
CA ASP A 74 5.20 21.03 8.29
C ASP A 74 4.23 20.20 9.13
N VAL A 75 3.03 19.91 8.61
CA VAL A 75 2.06 19.03 9.28
C VAL A 75 2.65 17.63 9.44
N ILE A 76 3.22 17.07 8.35
CA ILE A 76 3.84 15.74 8.38
C ILE A 76 5.03 15.73 9.35
N LYS A 77 5.94 16.72 9.29
CA LYS A 77 7.12 16.77 10.20
C LYS A 77 6.72 16.80 11.67
N ASN A 78 5.62 17.45 11.98
CA ASN A 78 5.13 17.57 13.34
C ASN A 78 4.40 16.30 13.83
N SER A 79 3.56 15.69 13.00
CA SER A 79 2.70 14.56 13.38
C SER A 79 3.39 13.20 13.25
N TYR A 80 4.26 13.03 12.25
CA TYR A 80 4.88 11.74 11.91
C TYR A 80 5.64 11.10 13.09
N PRO A 81 6.53 11.80 13.82
CA PRO A 81 7.24 11.19 14.95
C PRO A 81 6.32 10.81 16.12
N ARG A 82 5.16 11.47 16.25
CA ARG A 82 4.22 11.19 17.33
C ARG A 82 3.43 9.93 17.00
N GLY A 83 2.90 9.82 15.78
CA GLY A 83 2.17 8.64 15.33
C GLY A 83 3.04 7.39 15.38
N LEU A 84 4.30 7.49 14.92
CA LEU A 84 5.24 6.37 15.01
C LEU A 84 5.49 5.93 16.46
N ARG A 85 5.61 6.86 17.41
CA ARG A 85 5.78 6.51 18.83
C ARG A 85 4.57 5.81 19.43
N VAL A 86 3.35 6.21 19.05
CA VAL A 86 2.13 5.54 19.52
C VAL A 86 2.11 4.09 19.04
N VAL A 87 2.38 3.86 17.75
CA VAL A 87 2.42 2.52 17.17
C VAL A 87 3.53 1.66 17.78
N GLN A 88 4.71 2.23 18.02
CA GLN A 88 5.82 1.51 18.66
C GLN A 88 5.53 1.15 20.13
N ALA A 89 4.73 1.95 20.83
CA ALA A 89 4.36 1.71 22.22
C ALA A 89 3.25 0.65 22.36
N ASP A 90 2.50 0.38 21.30
CA ASP A 90 1.47 -0.66 21.28
C ASP A 90 2.11 -2.03 21.05
N ALA A 91 1.90 -2.96 21.98
CA ALA A 91 2.51 -4.29 21.91
C ALA A 91 1.98 -5.12 20.73
N ASN A 92 0.76 -4.89 20.22
CA ASN A 92 0.25 -5.63 19.07
C ASN A 92 0.74 -5.03 17.75
N LEU A 93 0.84 -3.71 17.68
CA LEU A 93 1.23 -2.99 16.46
C LEU A 93 2.75 -2.85 16.30
N GLY A 94 3.48 -2.63 17.39
CA GLY A 94 4.94 -2.50 17.37
C GLY A 94 5.66 -3.78 16.92
N PHE A 95 5.01 -4.94 17.03
CA PHE A 95 5.56 -6.20 16.55
C PHE A 95 5.21 -6.54 15.10
N ARG A 96 4.37 -5.75 14.42
CA ARG A 96 3.93 -5.96 13.03
C ARG A 96 4.90 -5.30 12.04
N THR A 97 5.50 -6.09 11.17
CA THR A 97 6.55 -5.60 10.25
C THR A 97 6.00 -4.70 9.15
N ASP A 98 4.82 -5.04 8.63
CA ASP A 98 4.08 -4.28 7.61
C ASP A 98 3.82 -2.84 8.04
N ILE A 99 3.42 -2.60 9.30
CA ILE A 99 3.13 -1.24 9.77
C ILE A 99 4.38 -0.38 9.80
N MET A 100 5.49 -0.91 10.34
CA MET A 100 6.76 -0.19 10.39
C MET A 100 7.28 0.14 8.98
N LEU A 101 7.12 -0.80 8.05
CA LEU A 101 7.47 -0.60 6.65
C LEU A 101 6.57 0.42 5.95
N LEU A 102 5.27 0.48 6.29
CA LEU A 102 4.36 1.50 5.78
C LEU A 102 4.79 2.90 6.22
N PHE A 103 5.17 3.08 7.49
CA PHE A 103 5.80 4.33 7.93
C PHE A 103 7.04 4.66 7.11
N GLY A 104 7.92 3.67 6.89
CA GLY A 104 9.14 3.85 6.10
C GLY A 104 8.85 4.28 4.66
N ARG A 105 7.88 3.63 4.02
CA ARG A 105 7.38 3.97 2.68
C ARG A 105 6.87 5.40 2.62
N SER A 106 6.01 5.81 3.55
CA SER A 106 5.48 7.18 3.60
C SER A 106 6.56 8.23 3.83
N ALA A 107 7.59 7.93 4.64
CA ALA A 107 8.75 8.80 4.79
C ALA A 107 9.58 8.89 3.49
N ALA A 108 9.75 7.79 2.76
CA ALA A 108 10.46 7.81 1.48
C ALA A 108 9.70 8.65 0.42
N ILE A 109 8.36 8.57 0.39
CA ILE A 109 7.51 9.43 -0.45
C ILE A 109 7.66 10.91 -0.05
N ALA A 110 7.63 11.21 1.25
CA ALA A 110 7.86 12.56 1.77
C ALA A 110 9.27 13.08 1.42
N TYR A 111 10.29 12.24 1.45
CA TYR A 111 11.62 12.61 0.96
C TYR A 111 11.60 12.94 -0.54
N ALA A 112 10.92 12.14 -1.36
CA ALA A 112 10.79 12.42 -2.80
C ALA A 112 10.03 13.73 -3.07
N ALA A 113 9.06 14.09 -2.24
CA ALA A 113 8.30 15.34 -2.34
C ALA A 113 9.13 16.57 -1.93
N TYR A 114 9.92 16.46 -0.85
CA TYR A 114 10.48 17.62 -0.16
C TYR A 114 12.01 17.72 -0.16
N ASN A 115 12.70 16.63 -0.50
CA ASN A 115 14.16 16.50 -0.43
C ASN A 115 14.73 16.90 0.97
N ASP A 116 13.99 16.56 2.03
CA ASP A 116 14.34 16.88 3.43
C ASP A 116 14.91 15.63 4.13
N SER A 117 16.16 15.72 4.60
CA SER A 117 16.86 14.60 5.22
C SER A 117 16.14 14.05 6.45
N PHE A 118 15.30 14.85 7.12
CA PHE A 118 14.44 14.37 8.20
C PHE A 118 13.63 13.13 7.79
N PHE A 119 13.07 13.14 6.58
CA PHE A 119 12.28 12.01 6.08
C PHE A 119 13.16 10.86 5.61
N LEU A 120 14.30 11.15 4.99
CA LEU A 120 15.25 10.10 4.58
C LEU A 120 15.77 9.31 5.80
N ASP A 121 16.07 9.99 6.90
CA ASP A 121 16.55 9.35 8.13
C ASP A 121 15.52 8.35 8.67
N TYR A 122 14.22 8.71 8.68
CA TYR A 122 13.14 7.79 9.07
C TYR A 122 12.98 6.63 8.08
N ALA A 123 12.99 6.91 6.78
CA ALA A 123 12.85 5.89 5.74
C ALA A 123 13.98 4.84 5.85
N THR A 124 15.23 5.28 5.98
CA THR A 124 16.39 4.39 6.16
C THR A 124 16.32 3.62 7.48
N SER A 125 15.93 4.25 8.58
CA SER A 125 15.81 3.56 9.88
C SER A 125 14.74 2.47 9.85
N LEU A 126 13.60 2.73 9.22
CA LEU A 126 12.49 1.77 9.15
C LEU A 126 12.72 0.69 8.09
N TRP A 127 13.47 1.01 7.03
CA TRP A 127 13.99 -0.01 6.13
C TRP A 127 14.96 -0.95 6.85
N ALA A 128 15.88 -0.43 7.67
CA ALA A 128 16.82 -1.26 8.43
C ALA A 128 16.07 -2.18 9.42
N PHE A 129 15.00 -1.68 10.06
CA PHE A 129 14.09 -2.51 10.84
C PHE A 129 13.48 -3.63 9.98
N GLY A 130 12.90 -3.29 8.83
CA GLY A 130 12.31 -4.28 7.91
C GLY A 130 13.30 -5.33 7.45
N ASN A 131 14.50 -4.92 7.06
CA ASN A 131 15.57 -5.79 6.59
C ASN A 131 16.00 -6.82 7.65
N ASN A 132 15.93 -6.48 8.95
CA ASN A 132 16.19 -7.43 10.03
C ASN A 132 15.15 -8.57 10.10
N TYR A 133 13.97 -8.39 9.48
CA TYR A 133 12.89 -9.37 9.43
C TYR A 133 12.59 -9.86 8.00
N THR A 134 13.39 -9.46 7.01
CA THR A 134 13.40 -10.04 5.67
C THR A 134 14.42 -11.15 5.59
N LEU A 135 14.03 -12.32 5.12
CA LEU A 135 14.92 -13.49 5.02
C LEU A 135 16.04 -13.25 4.01
N SER A 136 17.22 -13.74 4.34
CA SER A 136 18.44 -13.72 3.54
C SER A 136 19.00 -15.14 3.43
N ASP A 137 19.91 -15.38 2.50
CA ASP A 137 20.47 -16.73 2.30
C ASP A 137 21.16 -17.27 3.56
N SER A 138 21.82 -16.39 4.33
CA SER A 138 22.47 -16.75 5.60
C SER A 138 21.50 -17.19 6.71
N ASP A 139 20.20 -16.89 6.59
CA ASP A 139 19.21 -17.36 7.58
C ASP A 139 18.95 -18.86 7.49
N PHE A 140 19.37 -19.51 6.39
CA PHE A 140 19.17 -20.94 6.17
C PHE A 140 20.38 -21.80 6.58
N ASP A 141 21.53 -21.18 6.88
CA ASP A 141 22.78 -21.85 7.25
C ASP A 141 22.83 -22.28 8.74
N GLY A 142 21.68 -22.68 9.30
CA GLY A 142 21.56 -23.14 10.67
C GLY A 142 20.34 -22.58 11.39
N GLN A 143 20.49 -22.26 12.68
CA GLN A 143 19.43 -21.61 13.46
C GLN A 143 19.48 -20.10 13.20
N SER A 144 18.48 -19.57 12.50
CA SER A 144 18.32 -18.12 12.31
C SER A 144 18.02 -17.44 13.64
N ASP A 145 18.64 -16.28 13.89
CA ASP A 145 18.32 -15.45 15.06
C ASP A 145 16.90 -14.85 14.98
N LYS A 146 16.28 -14.87 13.80
CA LYS A 146 14.94 -14.31 13.54
C LYS A 146 13.82 -15.20 14.05
N ARG A 147 14.05 -16.51 14.21
CA ARG A 147 13.03 -17.51 14.59
C ARG A 147 13.55 -18.55 15.56
N SER A 148 12.65 -19.06 16.41
CA SER A 148 12.97 -20.11 17.40
C SER A 148 12.95 -21.52 16.80
N PHE A 149 12.54 -21.66 15.53
CA PHE A 149 12.40 -22.91 14.81
C PHE A 149 13.20 -22.89 13.49
N PRO A 150 13.55 -24.07 12.94
CA PRO A 150 14.24 -24.15 11.65
C PRO A 150 13.41 -23.58 10.50
N LEU A 151 14.05 -22.83 9.61
CA LEU A 151 13.39 -22.22 8.46
C LEU A 151 13.40 -23.15 7.24
N GLN A 152 12.32 -23.08 6.46
CA GLN A 152 12.23 -23.71 5.16
C GLN A 152 13.08 -22.90 4.17
N GLN A 153 14.14 -23.50 3.63
CA GLN A 153 15.05 -22.84 2.69
C GLN A 153 14.42 -22.63 1.31
N ASP A 154 13.82 -23.70 0.78
CA ASP A 154 13.24 -23.70 -0.56
C ASP A 154 11.77 -24.07 -0.51
N CYS A 155 10.96 -23.33 -1.25
CA CYS A 155 9.56 -23.64 -1.52
C CYS A 155 9.34 -23.65 -3.02
N ARG A 156 8.63 -24.67 -3.52
CA ARG A 156 8.29 -24.84 -4.95
C ARG A 156 9.51 -24.75 -5.90
N GLY A 157 10.68 -25.17 -5.42
CA GLY A 157 11.93 -25.15 -6.20
C GLY A 157 12.61 -23.78 -6.28
N ALA A 158 12.18 -22.81 -5.47
CA ALA A 158 12.80 -21.49 -5.37
C ALA A 158 13.11 -21.14 -3.91
N SER A 159 14.11 -20.29 -3.71
CA SER A 159 14.54 -19.83 -2.39
C SER A 159 13.47 -18.99 -1.69
N MET A 160 13.41 -19.11 -0.36
CA MET A 160 12.59 -18.28 0.54
C MET A 160 13.26 -16.93 0.90
N SER A 161 14.49 -16.71 0.43
CA SER A 161 15.21 -15.44 0.56
C SER A 161 14.44 -14.29 -0.09
N GLY A 162 14.37 -13.14 0.57
CA GLY A 162 13.65 -11.94 0.11
C GLY A 162 12.23 -11.79 0.67
N GLY A 163 11.65 -12.82 1.28
CA GLY A 163 10.36 -12.69 1.95
C GLY A 163 10.46 -12.04 3.32
N THR A 164 9.47 -11.23 3.70
CA THR A 164 9.42 -10.48 4.96
C THR A 164 8.41 -11.08 5.92
N LEU A 165 8.88 -11.34 7.14
CA LEU A 165 8.11 -11.95 8.22
C LEU A 165 6.99 -11.02 8.68
N CYS A 166 5.80 -11.58 8.96
CA CYS A 166 4.62 -10.81 9.35
C CYS A 166 4.84 -10.06 10.68
N ARG A 167 5.52 -10.73 11.62
CA ARG A 167 5.78 -10.22 12.97
C ARG A 167 7.22 -10.43 13.41
N THR A 168 7.63 -9.64 14.39
CA THR A 168 8.93 -9.77 15.06
C THR A 168 8.99 -10.92 16.06
N ASP A 169 7.83 -11.50 16.42
CA ASP A 169 7.73 -12.68 17.29
C ASP A 169 8.51 -13.86 16.69
N LYS A 170 9.41 -14.45 17.50
CA LYS A 170 10.27 -15.55 17.07
C LYS A 170 9.52 -16.87 16.87
N ASP A 171 8.33 -17.01 17.45
CA ASP A 171 7.51 -18.22 17.35
C ASP A 171 6.49 -18.18 16.20
N ASP A 172 6.29 -17.01 15.60
CA ASP A 172 5.35 -16.78 14.50
C ASP A 172 5.94 -17.23 13.14
N PRO A 173 5.39 -18.27 12.49
CA PRO A 173 5.88 -18.75 11.20
C PRO A 173 5.39 -17.94 10.00
N CYS A 174 4.57 -16.91 10.20
CA CYS A 174 3.97 -16.13 9.12
C CYS A 174 5.03 -15.32 8.35
N ILE A 175 5.01 -15.46 7.03
CA ILE A 175 5.63 -14.57 6.05
C ILE A 175 4.55 -14.13 5.06
N THR A 176 4.56 -12.87 4.65
CA THR A 176 3.43 -12.29 3.90
C THR A 176 3.88 -11.46 2.70
N SER A 177 3.10 -11.51 1.62
CA SER A 177 3.26 -10.68 0.43
C SER A 177 3.05 -9.19 0.74
N LEU A 178 2.21 -8.82 1.71
CA LEU A 178 2.00 -7.43 2.14
C LEU A 178 3.30 -6.79 2.68
N ALA A 179 3.90 -7.40 3.70
CA ALA A 179 5.15 -6.90 4.30
C ALA A 179 6.32 -7.01 3.30
N SER A 180 6.36 -8.06 2.49
CA SER A 180 7.38 -8.22 1.44
C SER A 180 7.25 -7.15 0.36
N GLY A 181 6.02 -6.83 -0.05
CA GLY A 181 5.70 -5.79 -1.01
C GLY A 181 6.06 -4.41 -0.49
N LEU A 182 5.71 -4.08 0.75
CA LEU A 182 6.11 -2.82 1.39
C LEU A 182 7.64 -2.69 1.50
N PHE A 183 8.35 -3.77 1.85
CA PHE A 183 9.81 -3.77 1.91
C PHE A 183 10.43 -3.59 0.51
N LEU A 184 9.89 -4.27 -0.50
CA LEU A 184 10.25 -4.08 -1.91
C LEU A 184 10.07 -2.61 -2.33
N THR A 185 8.89 -2.03 -2.12
CA THR A 185 8.59 -0.65 -2.52
C THR A 185 9.50 0.34 -1.79
N LEU A 186 9.68 0.20 -0.48
CA LEU A 186 10.58 1.05 0.30
C LEU A 186 12.02 0.94 -0.18
N SER A 187 12.49 -0.28 -0.48
CA SER A 187 13.82 -0.51 -1.04
C SER A 187 13.98 0.19 -2.39
N SER A 188 13.00 0.07 -3.30
CA SER A 188 13.02 0.76 -4.59
C SER A 188 13.05 2.29 -4.43
N LEU A 189 12.26 2.85 -3.51
CA LEU A 189 12.24 4.29 -3.24
C LEU A 189 13.58 4.78 -2.65
N LEU A 190 14.18 4.02 -1.73
CA LEU A 190 15.47 4.36 -1.14
C LEU A 190 16.61 4.25 -2.14
N PHE A 191 16.58 3.28 -3.05
CA PHE A 191 17.53 3.22 -4.16
C PHE A 191 17.40 4.45 -5.05
N SER A 192 16.18 4.86 -5.43
CA SER A 192 15.96 6.09 -6.19
C SER A 192 16.54 7.32 -5.49
N ALA A 193 16.36 7.40 -4.17
CA ALA A 193 16.80 8.52 -3.34
C ALA A 193 18.32 8.60 -3.15
N THR A 194 19.02 7.45 -3.13
CA THR A 194 20.41 7.37 -2.64
C THR A 194 21.40 6.80 -3.64
N GLY A 195 20.95 5.98 -4.60
CA GLY A 195 21.79 5.20 -5.50
C GLY A 195 22.56 4.07 -4.82
N ASP A 196 22.21 3.67 -3.59
CA ASP A 196 22.91 2.60 -2.86
C ASP A 196 22.39 1.21 -3.27
N ASP A 197 23.27 0.42 -3.91
CA ASP A 197 22.99 -0.93 -4.42
C ASP A 197 22.46 -1.92 -3.38
N THR A 198 22.67 -1.64 -2.09
CA THR A 198 22.09 -2.43 -0.99
C THR A 198 20.56 -2.46 -1.10
N TYR A 199 19.95 -1.30 -1.37
CA TYR A 199 18.50 -1.18 -1.54
C TYR A 199 18.03 -1.83 -2.84
N LEU A 200 18.77 -1.66 -3.94
CA LEU A 200 18.45 -2.31 -5.22
C LEU A 200 18.45 -3.83 -5.08
N SER A 201 19.48 -4.38 -4.44
CA SER A 201 19.62 -5.83 -4.22
C SER A 201 18.49 -6.37 -3.34
N ALA A 202 18.09 -5.62 -2.30
CA ALA A 202 16.97 -5.98 -1.44
C ALA A 202 15.65 -5.98 -2.22
N ALA A 203 15.39 -4.92 -3.01
CA ALA A 203 14.21 -4.84 -3.87
C ALA A 203 14.15 -6.03 -4.84
N GLN A 204 15.24 -6.33 -5.55
CA GLN A 204 15.29 -7.46 -6.50
C GLN A 204 15.00 -8.81 -5.82
N ARG A 205 15.58 -9.07 -4.63
CA ARG A 205 15.31 -10.31 -3.88
C ARG A 205 13.84 -10.42 -3.47
N SER A 206 13.26 -9.35 -2.95
CA SER A 206 11.84 -9.36 -2.54
C SER A 206 10.90 -9.48 -3.73
N ALA A 207 11.16 -8.80 -4.85
CA ALA A 207 10.37 -8.96 -6.07
C ALA A 207 10.41 -10.41 -6.59
N ASN A 208 11.58 -11.04 -6.57
CA ASN A 208 11.75 -12.45 -6.94
C ASN A 208 10.98 -13.38 -6.00
N TRP A 209 11.09 -13.17 -4.68
CA TRP A 209 10.37 -13.97 -3.70
C TRP A 209 8.85 -13.89 -3.90
N ILE A 210 8.29 -12.68 -4.01
CA ILE A 210 6.85 -12.49 -4.21
C ILE A 210 6.41 -13.20 -5.49
N SER A 211 7.13 -12.98 -6.60
CA SER A 211 6.78 -13.52 -7.92
C SER A 211 6.84 -15.05 -8.01
N THR A 212 7.70 -15.69 -7.21
CA THR A 212 7.93 -17.15 -7.26
C THR A 212 7.16 -17.91 -6.18
N GLN A 213 7.03 -17.34 -4.98
CA GLN A 213 6.45 -18.05 -3.84
C GLN A 213 4.95 -17.80 -3.68
N THR A 214 4.49 -16.58 -3.99
CA THR A 214 3.12 -16.15 -3.65
C THR A 214 2.17 -16.17 -4.83
N LYS A 215 2.67 -16.30 -6.07
CA LYS A 215 1.84 -16.30 -7.27
C LYS A 215 1.05 -17.61 -7.40
N ASN A 216 -0.23 -17.51 -7.75
CA ASN A 216 -1.11 -18.61 -8.10
C ASN A 216 -1.20 -18.81 -9.63
N ASP A 217 -1.96 -19.81 -10.06
CA ASP A 217 -2.11 -20.15 -11.49
C ASP A 217 -2.82 -19.06 -12.32
N GLN A 218 -3.54 -18.14 -11.67
CA GLN A 218 -4.18 -16.98 -12.31
C GLN A 218 -3.26 -15.75 -12.34
N GLY A 219 -2.06 -15.87 -11.79
CA GLY A 219 -1.11 -14.78 -11.67
C GLY A 219 -1.37 -13.82 -10.50
N LEU A 220 -2.33 -14.13 -9.63
CA LEU A 220 -2.66 -13.37 -8.44
C LEU A 220 -1.82 -13.84 -7.24
N LEU A 221 -1.74 -13.05 -6.18
CA LEU A 221 -0.88 -13.34 -5.03
C LEU A 221 -1.69 -13.87 -3.84
N PHE A 222 -1.16 -14.91 -3.20
CA PHE A 222 -1.59 -15.30 -1.85
C PHE A 222 -1.02 -14.31 -0.83
N GLU A 223 -1.79 -14.01 0.20
CA GLU A 223 -1.39 -13.07 1.24
C GLU A 223 -0.22 -13.58 2.10
N ASP A 224 -0.30 -14.82 2.58
CA ASP A 224 0.65 -15.36 3.54
C ASP A 224 0.94 -16.84 3.35
N MET A 225 2.06 -17.27 3.94
CA MET A 225 2.49 -18.66 4.00
C MET A 225 3.33 -18.91 5.26
N SER A 226 3.64 -20.17 5.53
CA SER A 226 4.56 -20.54 6.62
C SER A 226 6.01 -20.63 6.14
N VAL A 227 6.94 -20.10 6.95
CA VAL A 227 8.39 -20.30 6.78
C VAL A 227 8.95 -21.46 7.58
N ARG A 228 8.14 -22.17 8.35
CA ARG A 228 8.62 -23.25 9.22
C ARG A 228 9.04 -24.45 8.38
N GLN A 229 10.20 -25.02 8.71
CA GLN A 229 10.69 -26.22 8.04
C GLN A 229 9.70 -27.38 8.21
N ASN A 230 9.45 -28.11 7.11
CA ASN A 230 8.50 -29.21 6.99
C ASN A 230 7.01 -28.80 6.92
N ASP A 231 6.70 -27.50 6.96
CA ASP A 231 5.39 -27.05 6.53
C ASP A 231 5.26 -27.18 5.01
N THR A 232 4.04 -27.21 4.49
CA THR A 232 3.75 -27.65 3.11
C THR A 232 4.11 -26.64 2.02
N CYS A 233 4.79 -25.53 2.33
CA CYS A 233 4.99 -24.41 1.39
C CYS A 233 3.67 -23.97 0.71
N THR A 234 2.56 -24.18 1.42
CA THR A 234 1.24 -23.78 1.00
C THR A 234 0.87 -22.48 1.67
N PRO A 235 -0.04 -21.71 1.06
CA PRO A 235 -0.72 -20.64 1.76
C PRO A 235 -1.27 -21.14 3.10
N LEU A 236 -1.30 -20.30 4.14
CA LEU A 236 -1.96 -20.69 5.39
C LEU A 236 -3.46 -20.91 5.13
N GLN A 237 -4.15 -21.63 6.02
CA GLN A 237 -5.60 -21.80 5.88
C GLN A 237 -6.27 -20.41 5.89
N ASP A 238 -7.29 -20.23 5.05
CA ASP A 238 -8.03 -18.97 4.86
C ASP A 238 -7.25 -17.82 4.20
N THR A 239 -6.13 -18.09 3.51
CA THR A 239 -5.41 -17.02 2.79
C THR A 239 -6.28 -16.33 1.76
N PHE A 240 -6.38 -15.02 1.91
CA PHE A 240 -7.07 -14.15 0.99
C PHE A 240 -6.19 -13.87 -0.22
N ILE A 241 -6.84 -13.66 -1.36
CA ILE A 241 -6.20 -13.04 -2.52
C ILE A 241 -6.65 -11.58 -2.48
N ARG A 242 -5.69 -10.67 -2.30
CA ARG A 242 -5.99 -9.24 -2.17
C ARG A 242 -5.40 -8.43 -3.29
N ALA A 243 -6.13 -7.40 -3.67
CA ALA A 243 -5.66 -6.42 -4.65
C ALA A 243 -4.45 -5.64 -4.12
N SER A 244 -4.38 -5.40 -2.82
CA SER A 244 -3.27 -4.69 -2.17
C SER A 244 -1.91 -5.37 -2.35
N ASP A 245 -1.85 -6.70 -2.25
CA ASP A 245 -0.60 -7.45 -2.34
C ASP A 245 0.02 -7.35 -3.74
N ILE A 246 -0.80 -7.54 -4.78
CA ILE A 246 -0.36 -7.40 -6.17
C ILE A 246 -0.06 -5.93 -6.53
N GLY A 247 -0.80 -4.99 -5.93
CA GLY A 247 -0.50 -3.55 -6.04
C GLY A 247 0.92 -3.23 -5.58
N LEU A 248 1.33 -3.67 -4.38
CA LEU A 248 2.67 -3.39 -3.88
C LEU A 248 3.77 -4.04 -4.74
N LEU A 249 3.53 -5.23 -5.30
CA LEU A 249 4.42 -5.83 -6.29
C LEU A 249 4.56 -4.94 -7.53
N ILE A 250 3.44 -4.50 -8.12
CA ILE A 250 3.41 -3.63 -9.30
C ILE A 250 4.17 -2.32 -9.03
N GLU A 251 3.94 -1.69 -7.87
CA GLU A 251 4.63 -0.45 -7.49
C GLU A 251 6.14 -0.66 -7.38
N GLY A 252 6.55 -1.73 -6.68
CA GLY A 252 7.95 -2.10 -6.52
C GLY A 252 8.66 -2.40 -7.84
N LEU A 253 8.03 -3.19 -8.70
CA LEU A 253 8.50 -3.51 -10.05
C LEU A 253 8.61 -2.27 -10.93
N SER A 254 7.66 -1.35 -10.83
CA SER A 254 7.71 -0.08 -11.57
C SER A 254 8.97 0.71 -11.21
N GLY A 255 9.32 0.76 -9.92
CA GLY A 255 10.60 1.30 -9.47
C GLY A 255 11.79 0.59 -10.12
N LEU A 256 11.86 -0.74 -10.04
CA LEU A 256 12.95 -1.54 -10.62
C LEU A 256 13.10 -1.37 -12.13
N VAL A 257 11.99 -1.29 -12.86
CA VAL A 257 11.97 -1.02 -14.31
C VAL A 257 12.57 0.34 -14.62
N SER A 258 12.26 1.36 -13.81
CA SER A 258 12.79 2.72 -13.99
C SER A 258 14.31 2.82 -13.84
N PHE A 259 14.93 1.88 -13.11
CA PHE A 259 16.38 1.85 -12.88
C PHE A 259 17.15 0.97 -13.85
N SER A 260 16.66 -0.26 -14.06
CA SER A 260 17.39 -1.30 -14.78
C SER A 260 17.05 -1.38 -16.26
N GLY A 261 15.82 -1.00 -16.63
CA GLY A 261 15.28 -1.24 -17.97
C GLY A 261 15.19 -2.73 -18.36
N ASP A 262 15.41 -3.65 -17.42
CA ASP A 262 15.51 -5.08 -17.67
C ASP A 262 14.21 -5.66 -18.25
N SER A 263 14.32 -6.41 -19.36
CA SER A 263 13.16 -6.93 -20.08
C SER A 263 12.38 -7.97 -19.26
N SER A 264 13.06 -8.75 -18.43
CA SER A 264 12.38 -9.74 -17.58
C SER A 264 11.53 -9.06 -16.51
N THR A 265 12.07 -8.02 -15.86
CA THR A 265 11.35 -7.22 -14.86
C THR A 265 10.17 -6.46 -15.50
N LYS A 266 10.38 -5.91 -16.71
CA LYS A 266 9.30 -5.29 -17.50
C LYS A 266 8.19 -6.28 -17.83
N GLN A 267 8.52 -7.52 -18.22
CA GLN A 267 7.53 -8.54 -18.50
C GLN A 267 6.74 -8.92 -17.23
N ILE A 268 7.42 -9.12 -16.10
CA ILE A 268 6.75 -9.42 -14.82
C ILE A 268 5.81 -8.27 -14.42
N LEU A 269 6.20 -7.01 -14.66
CA LEU A 269 5.33 -5.84 -14.44
C LEU A 269 4.09 -5.91 -15.32
N ARG A 270 4.24 -6.12 -16.64
CA ARG A 270 3.09 -6.24 -17.57
C ARG A 270 2.16 -7.37 -17.17
N ASP A 271 2.70 -8.55 -16.87
CA ASP A 271 1.92 -9.71 -16.45
C ASP A 271 1.17 -9.46 -15.13
N SER A 272 1.82 -8.77 -14.18
CA SER A 272 1.21 -8.43 -12.89
C SER A 272 0.06 -7.43 -13.06
N VAL A 273 0.24 -6.40 -13.90
CA VAL A 273 -0.84 -5.44 -14.22
C VAL A 273 -1.99 -6.17 -14.89
N ALA A 274 -1.72 -6.97 -15.93
CA ALA A 274 -2.74 -7.72 -16.65
C ALA A 274 -3.51 -8.68 -15.73
N ALA A 275 -2.81 -9.42 -14.85
CA ALA A 275 -3.44 -10.29 -13.88
C ALA A 275 -4.32 -9.49 -12.90
N ALA A 276 -3.84 -8.36 -12.39
CA ALA A 276 -4.57 -7.55 -11.42
C ALA A 276 -5.91 -7.02 -11.96
N VAL A 277 -5.92 -6.62 -13.23
CA VAL A 277 -7.06 -5.92 -13.86
C VAL A 277 -7.95 -6.81 -14.72
N THR A 278 -7.47 -7.98 -15.15
CA THR A 278 -8.23 -8.90 -16.02
C THR A 278 -8.63 -10.18 -15.28
N ASN A 279 -7.70 -10.75 -14.51
CA ASN A 279 -7.95 -12.00 -13.77
C ASN A 279 -8.50 -11.75 -12.37
N GLY A 280 -8.45 -10.50 -11.89
CA GLY A 280 -8.92 -10.03 -10.59
C GLY A 280 -10.43 -10.04 -10.38
N THR A 281 -11.16 -11.02 -10.92
CA THR A 281 -12.62 -11.15 -10.75
C THR A 281 -13.03 -11.32 -9.29
N VAL A 282 -12.10 -11.67 -8.41
CA VAL A 282 -12.29 -11.77 -6.96
C VAL A 282 -12.42 -10.40 -6.27
N TRP A 283 -11.99 -9.30 -6.91
CA TRP A 283 -12.14 -7.94 -6.39
C TRP A 283 -12.79 -6.97 -7.36
N GLN A 284 -12.97 -7.33 -8.62
CA GLN A 284 -13.61 -6.44 -9.58
C GLN A 284 -15.11 -6.75 -9.71
N ASN A 285 -15.95 -5.75 -9.42
CA ASN A 285 -17.37 -5.87 -9.71
C ASN A 285 -17.56 -5.93 -11.24
N THR A 286 -18.16 -7.02 -11.72
CA THR A 286 -18.35 -7.28 -13.16
C THR A 286 -19.39 -6.38 -13.83
N ASP A 287 -20.29 -5.77 -13.05
CA ASP A 287 -21.39 -4.95 -13.56
C ASP A 287 -20.97 -3.50 -13.78
N ASN A 288 -20.08 -2.96 -12.93
CA ASN A 288 -19.69 -1.54 -12.96
C ASN A 288 -18.18 -1.29 -13.00
N GLY A 289 -17.35 -2.34 -12.90
CA GLY A 289 -15.89 -2.24 -12.92
C GLY A 289 -15.26 -1.64 -11.67
N VAL A 290 -16.06 -1.32 -10.63
CA VAL A 290 -15.57 -0.76 -9.37
C VAL A 290 -14.91 -1.84 -8.54
N ILE A 291 -13.71 -1.55 -8.02
CA ILE A 291 -12.93 -2.55 -7.29
C ILE A 291 -13.25 -2.58 -5.81
N THR A 292 -13.05 -3.75 -5.22
CA THR A 292 -12.82 -3.96 -3.80
C THR A 292 -11.38 -4.42 -3.57
N ASP A 293 -11.01 -4.75 -2.33
CA ASP A 293 -9.71 -5.34 -1.99
C ASP A 293 -9.72 -6.87 -2.09
N GLY A 294 -10.86 -7.46 -2.47
CA GLY A 294 -11.02 -8.90 -2.64
C GLY A 294 -11.45 -9.65 -1.38
N GLY A 295 -11.60 -10.97 -1.50
CA GLY A 295 -12.10 -11.82 -0.42
C GLY A 295 -13.54 -11.47 -0.04
N GLN A 296 -13.80 -11.23 1.25
CA GLN A 296 -15.09 -10.76 1.76
C GLN A 296 -15.13 -9.23 1.95
N SER A 297 -14.10 -8.52 1.48
CA SER A 297 -13.98 -7.07 1.65
C SER A 297 -14.88 -6.33 0.66
N THR A 298 -15.61 -5.34 1.18
CA THR A 298 -16.33 -4.33 0.38
C THR A 298 -15.51 -3.06 0.16
N ARG A 299 -14.30 -3.02 0.71
CA ARG A 299 -13.43 -1.84 0.69
C ARG A 299 -12.75 -1.73 -0.64
N GLY A 300 -12.56 -0.54 -1.19
CA GLY A 300 -11.69 -0.37 -2.35
C GLY A 300 -10.23 -0.75 -2.07
N ALA A 301 -9.43 -0.83 -3.13
CA ALA A 301 -8.03 -1.25 -3.07
C ALA A 301 -7.07 -0.09 -3.39
N PRO A 302 -6.77 0.79 -2.43
CA PRO A 302 -5.98 1.98 -2.70
C PRO A 302 -4.54 1.65 -3.13
N TYR A 303 -3.91 0.60 -2.58
CA TYR A 303 -2.57 0.18 -2.99
C TYR A 303 -2.49 -0.26 -4.45
N LEU A 304 -3.54 -0.92 -4.97
CA LEU A 304 -3.58 -1.27 -6.40
C LEU A 304 -3.69 -0.01 -7.25
N ILE A 305 -4.56 0.93 -6.88
CA ILE A 305 -4.73 2.18 -7.65
C ILE A 305 -3.45 3.01 -7.66
N ARG A 306 -2.79 3.13 -6.50
CA ARG A 306 -1.47 3.73 -6.37
C ARG A 306 -0.47 3.10 -7.33
N ALA A 307 -0.37 1.79 -7.30
CA ALA A 307 0.60 1.04 -8.09
C ALA A 307 0.38 1.19 -9.59
N LEU A 308 -0.89 1.16 -10.03
CA LEU A 308 -1.25 1.40 -11.43
C LEU A 308 -0.84 2.82 -11.84
N SER A 309 -1.06 3.83 -11.00
CA SER A 309 -0.65 5.21 -11.30
C SER A 309 0.87 5.41 -11.36
N VAL A 310 1.63 4.67 -10.53
CA VAL A 310 3.10 4.61 -10.63
C VAL A 310 3.53 3.94 -11.93
N ALA A 311 2.91 2.82 -12.31
CA ALA A 311 3.19 2.12 -13.56
C ALA A 311 2.84 2.97 -14.79
N TYR A 312 1.73 3.72 -14.74
CA TYR A 312 1.32 4.68 -15.76
C TYR A 312 2.38 5.77 -15.97
N SER A 313 2.99 6.24 -14.89
CA SER A 313 3.99 7.31 -14.90
C SER A 313 5.36 6.90 -15.47
N LEU A 314 5.55 5.61 -15.79
CA LEU A 314 6.80 5.14 -16.39
C LEU A 314 6.96 5.74 -17.79
N LYS A 315 8.02 6.55 -17.96
CA LYS A 315 8.38 7.08 -19.28
C LYS A 315 9.00 5.95 -20.10
N PRO A 316 8.50 5.66 -21.32
CA PRO A 316 9.16 4.71 -22.21
C PRO A 316 10.58 5.21 -22.50
N THR A 317 11.59 4.49 -22.04
CA THR A 317 13.00 4.75 -22.40
C THR A 317 13.40 4.07 -23.71
N ASP A 318 12.62 3.08 -24.15
CA ASP A 318 12.90 2.22 -25.31
C ASP A 318 11.75 2.21 -26.32
N SER A 319 11.97 1.62 -27.50
CA SER A 319 10.96 1.49 -28.58
C SER A 319 9.79 0.56 -28.25
N GLU A 320 9.90 -0.25 -27.19
CA GLU A 320 8.78 -1.04 -26.65
C GLU A 320 7.96 -0.17 -25.71
N SER A 321 7.00 0.52 -26.31
CA SER A 321 6.12 1.43 -25.61
C SER A 321 5.20 0.68 -24.63
N LEU A 322 5.12 1.14 -23.37
CA LEU A 322 4.09 0.75 -22.39
C LEU A 322 2.76 1.49 -22.63
N THR A 323 2.58 2.13 -23.80
CA THR A 323 1.41 2.97 -24.10
C THR A 323 0.09 2.20 -24.06
N ASP A 324 0.08 0.95 -24.51
CA ASP A 324 -1.10 0.08 -24.43
C ASP A 324 -1.54 -0.14 -22.97
N MET A 325 -0.57 -0.35 -22.09
CA MET A 325 -0.79 -0.47 -20.66
C MET A 325 -1.21 0.86 -20.04
N GLN A 326 -0.65 1.98 -20.49
CA GLN A 326 -0.98 3.33 -19.99
C GLN A 326 -2.43 3.72 -20.30
N ASP A 327 -2.88 3.55 -21.55
CA ASP A 327 -4.25 3.84 -21.95
C ASP A 327 -5.25 3.02 -21.12
N TYR A 328 -4.95 1.73 -20.94
CA TYR A 328 -5.78 0.84 -20.14
C TYR A 328 -5.82 1.25 -18.65
N ILE A 329 -4.67 1.59 -18.06
CA ILE A 329 -4.60 2.06 -16.67
C ILE A 329 -5.40 3.35 -16.48
N GLU A 330 -5.29 4.29 -17.43
CA GLU A 330 -6.01 5.55 -17.38
C GLU A 330 -7.52 5.34 -17.33
N ASP A 331 -8.06 4.49 -18.22
CA ASP A 331 -9.47 4.14 -18.22
C ASP A 331 -9.89 3.44 -16.92
N TYR A 332 -9.08 2.49 -16.43
CA TYR A 332 -9.36 1.73 -15.22
C TYR A 332 -9.42 2.63 -13.96
N VAL A 333 -8.44 3.50 -13.77
CA VAL A 333 -8.38 4.41 -12.62
C VAL A 333 -9.46 5.49 -12.75
N ALA A 334 -9.81 5.92 -13.97
CA ALA A 334 -10.90 6.86 -14.19
C ALA A 334 -12.27 6.30 -13.75
N VAL A 335 -12.52 4.99 -13.91
CA VAL A 335 -13.73 4.34 -13.37
C VAL A 335 -13.78 4.47 -11.86
N GLN A 336 -12.68 4.16 -11.17
CA GLN A 336 -12.62 4.24 -9.70
C GLN A 336 -12.79 5.68 -9.20
N TYR A 337 -12.15 6.63 -9.88
CA TYR A 337 -12.27 8.05 -9.58
C TYR A 337 -13.72 8.54 -9.68
N ASN A 338 -14.43 8.19 -10.75
CA ASN A 338 -15.83 8.59 -10.91
C ASN A 338 -16.74 7.92 -9.88
N ALA A 339 -16.53 6.63 -9.59
CA ALA A 339 -17.27 5.94 -8.53
C ALA A 339 -17.08 6.63 -7.17
N MET A 340 -15.85 7.09 -6.87
CA MET A 340 -15.58 7.84 -5.65
C MET A 340 -16.39 9.12 -5.53
N LEU A 341 -16.50 9.88 -6.63
CA LEU A 341 -17.22 11.16 -6.63
C LEU A 341 -18.74 10.98 -6.66
N ASP A 342 -19.24 9.99 -7.39
CA ASP A 342 -20.66 9.85 -7.66
C ASP A 342 -21.38 8.95 -6.64
N GLN A 343 -20.69 7.96 -6.08
CA GLN A 343 -21.31 6.88 -5.32
C GLN A 343 -20.86 6.84 -3.86
N ALA A 344 -19.63 7.25 -3.55
CA ALA A 344 -19.04 7.06 -2.23
C ALA A 344 -18.91 8.35 -1.38
N THR A 345 -19.33 9.50 -1.91
CA THR A 345 -19.38 10.77 -1.15
C THR A 345 -20.70 11.51 -1.38
N SER A 346 -21.11 12.27 -0.36
CA SER A 346 -22.21 13.23 -0.51
C SER A 346 -21.64 14.57 -0.97
N SER A 347 -22.34 15.23 -1.90
CA SER A 347 -21.90 16.51 -2.45
C SER A 347 -21.50 17.53 -1.37
N GLY A 348 -20.28 18.06 -1.47
CA GLY A 348 -19.73 19.06 -0.55
C GLY A 348 -19.31 18.54 0.83
N SER A 349 -19.48 17.25 1.13
CA SER A 349 -19.09 16.70 2.44
C SER A 349 -17.59 16.47 2.58
N ASN A 350 -16.91 16.14 1.46
CA ASN A 350 -15.54 15.64 1.41
C ASN A 350 -15.30 14.44 2.34
N ILE A 351 -16.36 13.73 2.72
CA ILE A 351 -16.33 12.49 3.49
C ILE A 351 -16.60 11.35 2.53
N TYR A 352 -15.71 10.38 2.51
CA TYR A 352 -15.75 9.26 1.59
C TYR A 352 -15.92 7.95 2.33
N ARG A 353 -16.64 7.02 1.71
CA ARG A 353 -16.88 5.68 2.25
C ARG A 353 -15.85 4.68 1.71
N GLN A 354 -15.52 3.66 2.52
CA GLN A 354 -14.61 2.59 2.09
C GLN A 354 -15.14 1.79 0.90
N ASP A 355 -16.47 1.67 0.81
CA ASP A 355 -17.18 0.96 -0.25
C ASP A 355 -17.48 1.95 -1.37
N TRP A 356 -16.68 1.84 -2.43
CA TRP A 356 -16.68 2.78 -3.55
C TRP A 356 -17.94 2.66 -4.42
N GLN A 357 -18.74 1.60 -4.21
CA GLN A 357 -20.02 1.37 -4.89
C GLN A 357 -21.19 2.09 -4.20
N GLY A 358 -20.94 2.73 -3.06
CA GLY A 358 -21.94 3.48 -2.32
C GLY A 358 -22.91 2.63 -1.51
N PRO A 359 -23.98 3.23 -0.95
CA PRO A 359 -24.26 4.66 -0.99
C PRO A 359 -23.25 5.47 -0.13
N PRO A 360 -23.24 6.80 -0.27
CA PRO A 360 -22.39 7.67 0.54
C PRO A 360 -22.68 7.60 2.04
N THR A 361 -21.72 8.05 2.85
CA THR A 361 -21.88 8.23 4.30
C THR A 361 -21.57 9.67 4.71
N GLY A 362 -22.27 10.16 5.74
CA GLY A 362 -21.91 11.41 6.43
C GLY A 362 -20.98 11.20 7.62
N LYS A 363 -20.69 9.94 7.99
CA LYS A 363 -19.82 9.58 9.12
C LYS A 363 -18.39 9.41 8.63
N PHE A 364 -17.49 10.21 9.19
CA PHE A 364 -16.06 10.08 8.97
C PHE A 364 -15.54 8.74 9.54
N VAL A 365 -14.75 8.04 8.73
CA VAL A 365 -13.98 6.85 9.12
C VAL A 365 -12.61 7.01 8.48
N SER A 366 -11.55 7.02 9.28
CA SER A 366 -10.22 7.37 8.79
C SER A 366 -9.75 6.44 7.68
N GLY A 367 -9.96 5.12 7.81
CA GLY A 367 -9.58 4.15 6.79
C GLY A 367 -10.33 4.33 5.48
N SER A 368 -11.61 4.71 5.56
CA SER A 368 -12.42 5.04 4.38
C SER A 368 -11.89 6.29 3.69
N GLN A 369 -11.59 7.34 4.46
CA GLN A 369 -11.10 8.59 3.94
C GLN A 369 -9.73 8.41 3.28
N THR A 370 -8.79 7.76 3.95
CA THR A 370 -7.43 7.56 3.43
C THR A 370 -7.40 6.69 2.18
N GLY A 371 -8.24 5.65 2.10
CA GLY A 371 -8.37 4.86 0.87
C GLY A 371 -8.91 5.67 -0.31
N ALA A 372 -9.86 6.59 -0.06
CA ALA A 372 -10.37 7.49 -1.10
C ALA A 372 -9.33 8.52 -1.56
N LEU A 373 -8.51 9.04 -0.64
CA LEU A 373 -7.47 10.03 -0.95
C LEU A 373 -6.54 9.56 -2.07
N GLN A 374 -6.10 8.31 -2.02
CA GLN A 374 -5.23 7.73 -3.04
C GLN A 374 -5.85 7.80 -4.44
N VAL A 375 -7.12 7.43 -4.58
CA VAL A 375 -7.84 7.49 -5.86
C VAL A 375 -7.96 8.94 -6.33
N LEU A 376 -8.27 9.87 -5.43
CA LEU A 376 -8.45 11.28 -5.76
C LEU A 376 -7.15 11.95 -6.19
N ILE A 377 -6.04 11.61 -5.53
CA ILE A 377 -4.69 12.10 -5.84
C ILE A 377 -4.22 11.53 -7.18
N ASP A 378 -4.39 10.22 -7.39
CA ASP A 378 -4.01 9.57 -8.65
C ASP A 378 -4.82 10.09 -9.84
N GLY A 379 -6.09 10.44 -9.63
CA GLY A 379 -6.90 11.10 -10.64
C GLY A 379 -6.34 12.44 -11.13
N ILE A 380 -5.45 13.10 -10.36
CA ILE A 380 -4.75 14.32 -10.80
C ILE A 380 -3.77 14.00 -11.94
N LEU A 381 -3.09 12.85 -11.87
CA LEU A 381 -2.06 12.42 -12.83
C LEU A 381 -2.66 12.06 -14.20
N LEU A 382 -3.90 11.59 -14.23
CA LEU A 382 -4.56 11.17 -15.47
C LEU A 382 -4.84 12.38 -16.37
N GLY A 383 -4.64 12.29 -17.68
CA GLY A 383 -5.10 13.31 -18.63
C GLY A 383 -4.30 14.62 -18.68
N THR A 384 -3.02 14.64 -18.30
CA THR A 384 -2.14 15.81 -18.49
C THR A 384 -1.83 16.14 -19.95
N ASP A 385 -2.11 15.25 -20.92
CA ASP A 385 -1.49 15.34 -22.26
C ASP A 385 -2.41 15.29 -23.50
N SER A 386 -3.67 15.76 -23.46
CA SER A 386 -4.48 15.80 -24.72
C SER A 386 -5.26 17.08 -25.00
N GLY A 387 -5.01 18.14 -24.23
CA GLY A 387 -5.83 19.36 -24.27
C GLY A 387 -5.12 20.65 -24.64
N ALA A 388 -3.92 20.63 -25.24
CA ALA A 388 -3.37 21.83 -25.89
C ALA A 388 -4.10 22.07 -27.22
N GLY A 389 -5.41 22.29 -27.14
CA GLY A 389 -6.21 22.80 -28.24
C GLY A 389 -5.58 24.10 -28.70
N THR A 390 -4.92 24.05 -29.85
CA THR A 390 -4.36 25.20 -30.54
C THR A 390 -5.52 26.13 -30.88
N SER A 391 -5.82 27.03 -29.95
CA SER A 391 -6.75 28.13 -30.18
C SER A 391 -6.07 29.07 -31.18
N SER A 392 -6.36 28.86 -32.45
CA SER A 392 -5.99 29.72 -33.57
C SER A 392 -6.58 31.11 -33.33
N THR A 393 -5.84 31.91 -32.58
CA THR A 393 -6.15 33.32 -32.37
C THR A 393 -5.78 34.06 -33.66
N SER A 394 -6.79 34.35 -34.47
CA SER A 394 -6.70 35.27 -35.59
C SER A 394 -6.37 36.68 -35.06
N SER A 395 -5.10 37.06 -35.14
CA SER A 395 -4.61 38.37 -34.74
C SER A 395 -4.74 39.37 -35.91
N PRO A 396 -5.43 40.52 -35.73
CA PRO A 396 -5.41 41.61 -36.70
C PRO A 396 -4.17 42.51 -36.51
N SER A 397 -3.53 42.87 -37.62
CA SER A 397 -2.34 43.73 -37.70
C SER A 397 -2.49 45.09 -36.98
N PRO A 398 -1.46 45.55 -36.25
CA PRO A 398 -1.33 46.95 -35.83
C PRO A 398 -0.35 47.75 -36.71
N PRO A 399 -0.56 49.07 -36.88
CA PRO A 399 0.29 49.93 -37.70
C PRO A 399 1.54 50.40 -36.95
N ALA A 400 2.58 50.66 -37.74
CA ALA A 400 3.92 51.08 -37.31
C ALA A 400 3.95 52.41 -36.54
N SER A 401 4.75 52.48 -35.47
CA SER A 401 5.23 53.74 -34.91
C SER A 401 6.62 53.60 -34.26
N LYS A 402 7.27 54.76 -34.13
CA LYS A 402 8.72 55.00 -34.27
C LYS A 402 9.55 54.72 -33.01
N SER A 403 10.83 54.40 -33.26
CA SER A 403 11.92 54.15 -32.33
C SER A 403 12.33 55.36 -31.47
N SER A 404 12.59 55.12 -30.18
CA SER A 404 13.58 55.89 -29.40
C SER A 404 14.39 54.93 -28.53
N ALA A 405 15.72 54.99 -28.68
CA ALA A 405 16.64 54.07 -28.01
C ALA A 405 16.84 54.49 -26.53
N PRO A 406 16.81 53.55 -25.57
CA PRO A 406 17.08 53.86 -24.17
C PRO A 406 18.60 53.95 -23.90
N PRO A 407 19.01 54.72 -22.87
CA PRO A 407 20.41 54.93 -22.53
C PRO A 407 21.06 53.66 -21.97
N VAL A 408 21.96 53.06 -22.77
CA VAL A 408 22.70 51.81 -22.49
C VAL A 408 23.53 51.86 -21.19
N GLY A 409 23.80 53.05 -20.65
CA GLY A 409 24.61 53.23 -19.43
C GLY A 409 23.97 52.71 -18.13
N ALA A 410 22.64 52.71 -18.01
CA ALA A 410 21.96 52.27 -16.78
C ALA A 410 21.85 50.73 -16.67
N ILE A 411 21.81 50.04 -17.81
CA ILE A 411 21.63 48.58 -17.88
C ILE A 411 22.94 47.86 -17.53
N VAL A 412 24.09 48.39 -17.98
CA VAL A 412 25.40 47.78 -17.70
C VAL A 412 25.80 47.92 -16.22
N GLY A 413 25.42 49.02 -15.56
CA GLY A 413 25.68 49.23 -14.13
C GLY A 413 24.86 48.29 -13.21
N GLY A 414 23.61 48.01 -13.58
CA GLY A 414 22.74 47.11 -12.81
C GLY A 414 23.19 45.64 -12.84
N VAL A 415 23.69 45.17 -13.99
CA VAL A 415 24.12 43.77 -14.14
C VAL A 415 25.38 43.47 -13.33
N ILE A 416 26.36 44.38 -13.32
CA ILE A 416 27.60 44.18 -12.54
C ILE A 416 27.32 44.24 -11.03
N GLY A 417 26.45 45.15 -10.59
CA GLY A 417 26.03 45.23 -9.18
C GLY A 417 25.27 43.98 -8.72
N GLY A 418 24.40 43.43 -9.58
CA GLY A 418 23.64 42.22 -9.30
C GLY A 418 24.51 40.98 -9.13
N VAL A 419 25.51 40.79 -10.00
CA VAL A 419 26.41 39.62 -9.95
C VAL A 419 27.26 39.63 -8.67
N VAL A 420 27.77 40.80 -8.26
CA VAL A 420 28.53 40.93 -7.01
C VAL A 420 27.66 40.66 -5.79
N PHE A 421 26.42 41.15 -5.77
CA PHE A 421 25.49 40.92 -4.66
C PHE A 421 25.11 39.43 -4.53
N VAL A 422 24.82 38.77 -5.65
CA VAL A 422 24.50 37.32 -5.67
C VAL A 422 25.71 36.48 -5.25
N ALA A 423 26.90 36.76 -5.77
CA ALA A 423 28.11 36.03 -5.40
C ALA A 423 28.45 36.19 -3.90
N THR A 424 28.27 37.40 -3.36
CA THR A 424 28.51 37.66 -1.93
C THR A 424 27.45 36.99 -1.06
N GLY A 425 26.18 37.02 -1.47
CA GLY A 425 25.08 36.34 -0.78
C GLY A 425 25.25 34.83 -0.73
N LEU A 426 25.62 34.21 -1.86
CA LEU A 426 25.91 32.77 -1.94
C LEU A 426 27.14 32.39 -1.11
N GLY A 427 28.19 33.22 -1.13
CA GLY A 427 29.38 33.02 -0.29
C GLY A 427 29.07 33.07 1.21
N LEU A 428 28.25 34.04 1.64
CA LEU A 428 27.81 34.16 3.04
C LEU A 428 26.90 32.98 3.44
N ALA A 429 25.95 32.60 2.59
CA ALA A 429 25.08 31.46 2.83
C ALA A 429 25.89 30.17 2.96
N PHE A 430 26.85 29.93 2.05
CA PHE A 430 27.75 28.77 2.12
C PHE A 430 28.60 28.77 3.40
N PHE A 431 29.13 29.92 3.81
CA PHE A 431 29.91 30.05 5.05
C PHE A 431 29.06 29.78 6.30
N LEU A 432 27.83 30.28 6.35
CA LEU A 432 26.90 30.05 7.45
C LEU A 432 26.44 28.58 7.51
N VAL A 433 26.13 27.96 6.37
CA VAL A 433 25.80 26.52 6.29
C VAL A 433 26.98 25.66 6.74
N ARG A 434 28.20 25.99 6.31
CA ARG A 434 29.42 25.26 6.73
C ARG A 434 29.65 25.40 8.25
N ARG A 435 29.47 26.59 8.81
CA ARG A 435 29.61 26.83 10.26
C ARG A 435 28.50 26.15 11.06
N TRP A 436 27.27 26.11 10.54
CA TRP A 436 26.15 25.42 11.18
C TRP A 436 26.34 23.90 11.17
N ARG A 437 26.82 23.33 10.05
CA ARG A 437 27.18 21.90 9.96
C ARG A 437 28.30 21.51 10.94
N GLN A 438 29.29 22.37 11.13
CA GLN A 438 30.35 22.13 12.13
C GLN A 438 29.85 22.17 13.58
N ASN A 439 28.83 22.99 13.86
CA ASN A 439 28.23 23.06 15.19
C ASN A 439 27.24 21.91 15.48
N LYS A 440 26.70 21.25 14.46
CA LYS A 440 25.80 20.08 14.61
C LYS A 440 26.52 18.75 14.88
N LEU A 441 27.86 18.72 14.88
CA LEU A 441 28.63 17.57 15.38
C LEU A 441 28.71 17.52 16.93
N ARG A 442 27.89 18.31 17.62
CA ARG A 442 27.65 18.21 19.07
C ARG A 442 26.15 18.14 19.36
N TYR A 443 25.45 17.16 18.77
CA TYR A 443 24.23 16.63 19.38
C TYR A 443 24.62 15.53 20.37
N PRO A 444 23.90 15.40 21.50
CA PRO A 444 24.17 14.36 22.49
C PRO A 444 23.92 12.99 21.84
N SER A 445 25.00 12.23 21.65
CA SER A 445 24.92 10.79 21.44
C SER A 445 24.18 10.18 22.64
N GLY A 446 22.94 9.76 22.47
CA GLY A 446 22.16 9.25 23.60
C GLY A 446 20.77 8.68 23.34
N ILE A 447 20.31 8.54 22.09
CA ILE A 447 19.13 7.71 21.79
C ILE A 447 19.40 6.95 20.50
N THR A 448 20.00 5.77 20.62
CA THR A 448 19.84 4.69 19.64
C THR A 448 18.52 3.98 19.98
N PRO A 449 17.47 4.00 19.12
CA PRO A 449 16.16 3.43 19.50
C PRO A 449 16.11 1.90 19.54
N PHE A 450 17.21 1.20 19.28
CA PHE A 450 17.26 -0.26 19.30
C PHE A 450 18.46 -0.72 20.11
N GLU A 451 18.41 -0.50 21.43
CA GLU A 451 19.20 -1.29 22.34
C GLU A 451 18.45 -2.60 22.55
N THR A 452 18.98 -3.69 21.98
CA THR A 452 18.45 -5.04 22.11
C THR A 452 18.27 -5.36 23.59
N ALA A 453 17.02 -5.50 24.04
CA ALA A 453 16.69 -5.97 25.37
C ALA A 453 17.10 -7.44 25.51
N THR A 454 18.39 -7.69 25.70
CA THR A 454 18.93 -8.93 26.24
C THR A 454 19.12 -8.73 27.74
N GLN A 455 18.01 -8.77 28.48
CA GLN A 455 18.04 -9.05 29.91
C GLN A 455 17.02 -10.14 30.21
N GLY A 456 17.54 -11.33 30.47
CA GLY A 456 16.74 -12.43 30.97
C GLY A 456 16.14 -12.08 32.33
N GLN A 457 14.81 -12.03 32.39
CA GLN A 457 14.08 -12.22 33.63
C GLN A 457 13.61 -13.68 33.71
N GLN A 458 14.35 -14.46 34.50
CA GLN A 458 13.86 -15.73 35.03
C GLN A 458 12.67 -15.45 35.95
N PHE A 459 11.45 -15.69 35.47
CA PHE A 459 10.32 -15.93 36.37
C PHE A 459 10.28 -17.41 36.73
N ALA A 460 10.98 -17.76 37.81
CA ALA A 460 10.76 -19.00 38.53
C ALA A 460 9.82 -18.72 39.70
N THR A 461 8.56 -19.11 39.56
CA THR A 461 7.72 -19.51 40.72
C THR A 461 6.83 -20.66 40.32
N SER A 462 7.37 -21.86 40.53
CA SER A 462 6.61 -23.09 40.75
C SER A 462 5.70 -22.95 41.97
N LEU A 463 4.44 -23.40 41.90
CA LEU A 463 3.74 -23.95 43.07
C LEU A 463 2.91 -25.19 42.66
N PRO A 464 2.84 -26.21 43.53
CA PRO A 464 2.43 -27.57 43.18
C PRO A 464 0.95 -27.83 43.44
N CYS A 465 0.34 -28.68 42.60
CA CYS A 465 -0.91 -29.35 42.92
C CYS A 465 -0.68 -30.39 44.03
N SER A 466 -1.13 -30.09 45.26
CA SER A 466 -1.21 -31.05 46.36
C SER A 466 -2.68 -31.33 46.69
N GLY A 467 -3.10 -32.57 46.43
CA GLY A 467 -4.42 -33.04 46.80
C GLY A 467 -4.53 -33.30 48.31
N LYS A 468 -5.70 -32.99 48.87
CA LYS A 468 -6.16 -33.59 50.13
C LYS A 468 -7.64 -33.95 50.07
N ARG A 469 -7.90 -35.22 50.36
CA ARG A 469 -9.18 -35.77 50.80
C ARG A 469 -9.64 -35.05 52.06
N GLY A 470 -10.93 -34.73 52.12
CA GLY A 470 -11.63 -34.34 53.34
C GLY A 470 -13.05 -34.90 53.31
N VAL A 471 -13.25 -35.97 54.07
CA VAL A 471 -14.55 -36.53 54.46
C VAL A 471 -15.11 -35.67 55.58
N MET A 472 -16.37 -35.21 55.48
CA MET A 472 -17.25 -35.10 56.66
C MET A 472 -18.73 -34.93 56.29
N ASN A 473 -19.55 -35.80 56.92
CA ASN A 473 -21.00 -35.72 57.07
C ASN A 473 -21.37 -34.55 58.01
N GLY A 474 -22.53 -33.92 57.79
CA GLY A 474 -23.05 -32.88 58.70
C GLY A 474 -24.40 -32.30 58.29
N ARG A 475 -25.45 -32.84 58.92
CA ARG A 475 -26.91 -32.70 58.75
C ARG A 475 -27.53 -31.38 59.26
N GLN A 476 -28.59 -30.91 58.55
CA GLN A 476 -29.75 -30.04 58.93
C GLN A 476 -29.47 -28.56 59.25
N THR A 477 -30.26 -27.51 58.97
CA THR A 477 -31.59 -27.16 58.39
C THR A 477 -31.56 -25.60 58.29
N THR A 478 -32.18 -24.82 57.39
CA THR A 478 -33.62 -24.65 57.10
C THR A 478 -33.79 -23.55 56.01
N ASN A 479 -34.81 -23.70 55.15
CA ASN A 479 -35.64 -22.68 54.46
C ASN A 479 -35.02 -21.58 53.56
N GLN A 480 -35.21 -21.68 52.22
CA GLN A 480 -36.19 -20.89 51.45
C GLN A 480 -36.00 -21.02 49.91
N THR A 481 -37.12 -21.38 49.26
CA THR A 481 -37.67 -20.90 47.98
C THR A 481 -36.85 -20.93 46.68
N THR A 482 -37.00 -22.07 45.98
CA THR A 482 -37.22 -22.31 44.54
C THR A 482 -37.05 -21.17 43.51
N VAL A 483 -36.07 -21.33 42.61
CA VAL A 483 -36.22 -21.06 41.15
C VAL A 483 -35.47 -22.16 40.39
N SER A 484 -36.13 -22.73 39.38
CA SER A 484 -35.78 -23.95 38.65
C SER A 484 -34.93 -23.65 37.41
N PHE A 485 -33.88 -24.44 37.16
CA PHE A 485 -33.17 -24.53 35.88
C PHE A 485 -32.93 -26.02 35.51
N PRO A 486 -32.99 -26.39 34.21
CA PRO A 486 -32.93 -27.78 33.78
C PRO A 486 -31.51 -28.39 33.90
N PRO A 487 -31.40 -29.73 34.02
CA PRO A 487 -30.17 -30.39 34.40
C PRO A 487 -29.20 -30.61 33.24
N THR A 488 -27.92 -30.43 33.57
CA THR A 488 -26.73 -30.84 32.82
C THR A 488 -26.75 -32.35 32.54
N GLN A 489 -26.69 -32.73 31.27
CA GLN A 489 -26.48 -34.13 30.88
C GLN A 489 -25.05 -34.55 31.18
N LYS A 490 -24.95 -35.72 31.80
CA LYS A 490 -23.74 -36.46 32.11
C LYS A 490 -23.03 -36.92 30.84
N GLY A 491 -21.71 -36.95 30.92
CA GLY A 491 -20.80 -37.36 29.85
C GLY A 491 -21.04 -38.77 29.31
N LEU A 492 -20.70 -38.91 28.04
CA LEU A 492 -20.48 -40.17 27.35
C LEU A 492 -18.99 -40.27 26.96
N PRO A 493 -18.40 -41.47 27.04
CA PRO A 493 -16.98 -41.68 26.78
C PRO A 493 -16.69 -41.71 25.27
N CYS A 494 -15.69 -40.96 24.83
CA CYS A 494 -15.07 -41.17 23.52
C CYS A 494 -14.19 -42.43 23.58
N SER A 495 -14.74 -43.54 23.11
CA SER A 495 -13.97 -44.65 22.57
C SER A 495 -14.53 -44.95 21.19
N ARG A 496 -13.72 -44.69 20.16
CA ARG A 496 -13.94 -45.32 18.85
C ARG A 496 -12.61 -45.76 18.28
N ALA A 497 -12.56 -47.06 18.04
CA ALA A 497 -11.47 -47.79 17.44
C ALA A 497 -11.22 -47.31 16.00
N ASN A 498 -9.94 -47.28 15.64
CA ASN A 498 -9.48 -47.19 14.26
C ASN A 498 -10.00 -48.41 13.49
N GLN A 499 -10.79 -48.15 12.45
CA GLN A 499 -11.03 -49.10 11.39
C GLN A 499 -10.29 -48.56 10.17
N GLU A 500 -9.14 -49.17 9.88
CA GLU A 500 -8.39 -48.97 8.64
C GLU A 500 -9.29 -49.37 7.45
N GLN A 501 -9.58 -48.40 6.60
CA GLN A 501 -10.06 -48.65 5.23
C GLN A 501 -8.84 -48.51 4.29
N PRO A 502 -8.59 -49.49 3.39
CA PRO A 502 -7.49 -49.38 2.44
C PRO A 502 -7.79 -48.27 1.43
N ALA A 503 -6.80 -47.40 1.22
CA ALA A 503 -6.82 -46.34 0.22
C ALA A 503 -6.99 -46.93 -1.19
N PRO A 504 -7.78 -46.29 -2.08
CA PRO A 504 -7.83 -46.68 -3.47
C PRO A 504 -6.50 -46.35 -4.17
N GLU A 505 -6.03 -47.32 -4.95
CA GLU A 505 -4.85 -47.27 -5.79
C GLU A 505 -4.97 -46.11 -6.81
N VAL A 506 -4.21 -45.04 -6.57
CA VAL A 506 -4.11 -43.90 -7.49
C VAL A 506 -3.12 -44.28 -8.60
N ARG A 507 -3.63 -44.44 -9.82
CA ARG A 507 -2.77 -44.56 -11.01
C ARG A 507 -2.07 -43.22 -11.27
N PRO A 508 -0.79 -43.22 -11.68
CA PRO A 508 -0.10 -42.00 -12.06
C PRO A 508 -0.70 -41.44 -13.35
N THR A 509 -1.36 -40.29 -13.24
CA THR A 509 -1.72 -39.48 -14.40
C THR A 509 -0.48 -38.70 -14.81
N THR A 510 0.12 -39.08 -15.93
CA THR A 510 1.15 -38.27 -16.60
C THR A 510 0.54 -36.93 -16.98
N VAL A 511 0.89 -35.88 -16.24
CA VAL A 511 0.56 -34.50 -16.60
C VAL A 511 1.44 -34.12 -17.78
N VAL A 512 0.85 -34.10 -18.97
CA VAL A 512 1.43 -33.44 -20.14
C VAL A 512 1.28 -31.95 -19.90
N GLN A 513 2.38 -31.25 -19.63
CA GLN A 513 2.45 -29.80 -19.72
C GLN A 513 2.10 -29.40 -21.16
N ALA A 514 0.89 -28.89 -21.36
CA ALA A 514 0.57 -28.17 -22.58
C ALA A 514 1.31 -26.82 -22.54
N PRO A 515 1.89 -26.36 -23.66
CA PRO A 515 2.46 -25.02 -23.72
C PRO A 515 1.36 -24.00 -23.45
N ILE A 516 1.63 -23.05 -22.56
CA ILE A 516 0.83 -21.83 -22.42
C ILE A 516 0.88 -21.15 -23.80
N GLN A 517 -0.22 -21.18 -24.55
CA GLN A 517 -0.36 -20.40 -25.77
C GLN A 517 -0.46 -18.94 -25.37
N GLU A 518 0.40 -18.09 -25.95
CA GLU A 518 0.24 -16.63 -25.92
C GLU A 518 -1.20 -16.28 -26.29
N LEU A 519 -1.90 -15.59 -25.39
CA LEU A 519 -3.20 -15.00 -25.71
C LEU A 519 -2.97 -13.90 -26.74
N ASP A 520 -3.53 -14.10 -27.94
CA ASP A 520 -3.53 -13.09 -29.00
C ASP A 520 -4.35 -11.87 -28.56
N ILE A 521 -3.89 -10.68 -28.94
CA ILE A 521 -4.49 -9.38 -28.61
C ILE A 521 -5.95 -9.29 -29.08
N THR A 522 -6.29 -10.06 -30.12
CA THR A 522 -7.64 -10.18 -30.67
C THR A 522 -8.60 -10.87 -29.70
N ASP A 523 -8.11 -11.83 -28.91
CA ASP A 523 -8.92 -12.52 -27.91
C ASP A 523 -9.12 -11.66 -26.66
N LEU A 524 -8.11 -10.88 -26.27
CA LEU A 524 -8.23 -9.89 -25.20
C LEU A 524 -9.25 -8.78 -25.56
N ALA A 525 -9.13 -8.21 -26.77
CA ALA A 525 -10.09 -7.21 -27.26
C ALA A 525 -11.52 -7.77 -27.36
N ARG A 526 -11.67 -9.05 -27.71
CA ARG A 526 -12.98 -9.72 -27.77
C ARG A 526 -13.60 -9.90 -26.38
N VAL A 527 -12.80 -10.31 -25.39
CA VAL A 527 -13.26 -10.46 -24.00
C VAL A 527 -13.69 -9.10 -23.43
N VAL A 528 -12.90 -8.04 -23.66
CA VAL A 528 -13.24 -6.66 -23.26
C VAL A 528 -14.51 -6.17 -23.94
N TYR A 529 -14.64 -6.39 -25.26
CA TYR A 529 -15.84 -5.99 -26.00
C TYR A 529 -17.10 -6.68 -25.48
N GLN A 530 -17.00 -7.98 -25.13
CA GLN A 530 -18.10 -8.77 -24.59
C GLN A 530 -18.47 -8.35 -23.15
N MET A 531 -17.49 -7.96 -22.32
CA MET A 531 -17.74 -7.44 -20.97
C MET A 531 -18.41 -6.06 -21.00
N LEU A 532 -18.03 -5.19 -21.94
CA LEU A 532 -18.61 -3.85 -22.07
C LEU A 532 -20.03 -3.83 -22.68
N HIS A 533 -20.45 -4.92 -23.34
CA HIS A 533 -21.75 -5.00 -24.03
C HIS A 533 -22.47 -6.33 -23.76
N PRO A 534 -22.98 -6.55 -22.53
CA PRO A 534 -23.52 -7.84 -22.09
C PRO A 534 -24.85 -8.27 -22.75
N GLN A 535 -25.40 -7.50 -23.69
CA GLN A 535 -26.62 -7.84 -24.43
C GLN A 535 -26.37 -7.78 -25.94
N PRO A 536 -26.76 -8.82 -26.72
CA PRO A 536 -26.78 -8.72 -28.17
C PRO A 536 -27.76 -7.62 -28.57
N ARG A 537 -27.27 -6.52 -29.16
CA ARG A 537 -28.16 -5.53 -29.79
C ARG A 537 -29.02 -6.24 -30.82
N SER A 538 -30.34 -6.14 -30.66
CA SER A 538 -31.27 -6.53 -31.70
C SER A 538 -31.01 -5.62 -32.92
N GLU A 539 -30.99 -6.19 -34.12
CA GLU A 539 -30.73 -5.48 -35.38
C GLU A 539 -31.79 -4.40 -35.69
N ASN A 540 -32.80 -4.22 -34.83
CA ASN A 540 -33.93 -3.29 -34.96
C ASN A 540 -33.97 -2.19 -33.88
N ASP A 541 -32.92 -1.98 -33.08
CA ASP A 541 -32.94 -0.92 -32.07
C ASP A 541 -32.57 0.44 -32.70
N ASP A 542 -33.58 1.28 -32.92
CA ASP A 542 -33.40 2.68 -33.34
C ASP A 542 -32.56 3.46 -32.28
N PRO A 543 -31.68 4.36 -32.72
CA PRO A 543 -30.81 5.12 -31.81
C PRO A 543 -31.64 6.03 -30.88
N PRO A 544 -31.21 6.19 -29.60
CA PRO A 544 -31.95 7.02 -28.66
C PRO A 544 -31.97 8.49 -29.10
N ALA A 545 -33.17 9.06 -29.11
CA ALA A 545 -33.40 10.47 -29.36
C ALA A 545 -32.83 11.31 -28.21
N TYR A 546 -31.73 12.02 -28.47
CA TYR A 546 -31.20 12.99 -27.53
C TYR A 546 -32.09 14.24 -27.49
N TYR A 547 -32.51 14.58 -26.26
CA TYR A 547 -33.25 15.78 -25.90
C TYR A 547 -32.57 17.06 -26.44
N GLN A 548 -33.27 17.81 -27.29
CA GLN A 548 -32.98 19.22 -27.53
C GLN A 548 -33.66 20.06 -26.44
N SER A 549 -32.89 20.54 -25.46
CA SER A 549 -33.35 21.62 -24.56
C SER A 549 -33.15 22.97 -25.26
N GLY A 550 -34.23 23.74 -25.31
CA GLY A 550 -34.42 24.86 -26.22
C GLY A 550 -33.71 26.17 -25.86
N ARG A 551 -33.49 26.96 -26.91
CA ARG A 551 -33.37 28.42 -26.88
C ARG A 551 -34.76 29.04 -27.07
N GLY A 552 -35.09 30.02 -26.23
CA GLY A 552 -35.90 31.18 -26.62
C GLY A 552 -37.32 31.25 -26.06
N ALA A 553 -37.47 32.02 -24.97
CA ALA A 553 -38.33 33.20 -24.89
C ALA A 553 -37.81 34.10 -23.76
#